data_AF-A0A7Y4TTM6-F1
#
_entry.id   AF-A0A7Y4TTM6-F1
#
_cell.length_a   1.000
_cell.length_b   1.000
_cell.length_c   1.000
_cell.angle_alpha   90.00
_cell.angle_beta   90.00
_cell.angle_gamma   90.00
#
_symmetry.space_group_name_H-M   'P 1'
#
loop_
_entity.id
_entity.type
_entity.pdbx_description
1 polymer ?
#
loop_
_entity_poly.entity_id
_entity_poly.type
_entity_poly.pdbx_seq_one_letter_code
_entity_poly.pdbx_strand_id
1 'polypeptide(L)'
;TAPALIYGEAQAAESRADFLHKMKMVLKEIRESSVNLKIIKRKPVAVHEKVEIAFTESNELMAIFLKSIETAKNNNEKHKK
;
A
#
# COMPACT_ATOMS: atom_id res chain seq x y z
N THR A 1 -8.89 6.25 -0.25
CA THR A 1 -8.76 6.90 -1.57
C THR A 1 -7.33 7.30 -1.87
N ALA A 2 -6.62 7.92 -0.92
CA ALA A 2 -5.21 8.33 -1.06
C ALA A 2 -4.26 7.29 -1.68
N PRO A 3 -4.30 5.96 -1.36
CA PRO A 3 -3.38 4.98 -1.96
C PRO A 3 -3.37 5.00 -3.49
N ALA A 4 -4.54 5.09 -4.12
CA ALA A 4 -4.66 5.04 -5.58
C ALA A 4 -4.10 6.30 -6.24
N LEU A 5 -4.31 7.48 -5.63
CA LEU A 5 -3.82 8.76 -6.16
C LEU A 5 -2.29 8.84 -6.08
N ILE A 6 -1.72 8.48 -4.92
CA ILE A 6 -0.27 8.45 -4.72
C ILE A 6 0.37 7.39 -5.62
N TYR A 7 -0.29 6.26 -5.85
CA TYR A 7 0.22 5.26 -6.80
C TYR A 7 0.28 5.81 -8.23
N GLY A 8 -0.71 6.59 -8.66
CA GLY A 8 -0.67 7.29 -9.96
C GLY A 8 0.55 8.20 -10.09
N GLU A 9 0.88 8.95 -9.04
CA GLU A 9 2.11 9.76 -9.02
C GLU A 9 3.40 8.91 -9.01
N ALA A 10 3.36 7.72 -8.39
CA ALA A 10 4.49 6.80 -8.40
C ALA A 10 4.74 6.26 -9.82
N GLN A 11 3.68 6.00 -10.60
CA GLN A 11 3.82 5.56 -12.00
C GLN A 11 4.51 6.60 -12.89
N ALA A 12 4.36 7.90 -12.56
CA ALA A 12 5.00 9.01 -13.23
C ALA A 12 6.24 9.55 -12.48
N ALA A 13 6.86 8.75 -11.61
CA ALA A 13 7.98 9.20 -10.79
C ALA A 13 9.20 9.65 -11.61
N GLU A 14 9.81 10.76 -11.21
CA GLU A 14 10.95 11.38 -11.92
C GLU A 14 12.28 10.64 -11.66
N SER A 15 12.32 9.81 -10.62
CA SER A 15 13.49 9.00 -10.30
C SER A 15 13.12 7.72 -9.56
N ARG A 16 14.05 6.77 -9.47
CA ARG A 16 13.85 5.54 -8.69
C ARG A 16 13.72 5.79 -7.19
N ALA A 17 14.37 6.85 -6.68
CA ALA A 17 14.24 7.27 -5.29
C ALA A 17 12.83 7.84 -5.02
N ASP A 18 12.32 8.66 -5.93
CA ASP A 18 10.97 9.22 -5.88
C ASP A 18 9.90 8.11 -5.97
N PHE A 19 10.05 7.18 -6.93
CA PHE A 19 9.20 5.98 -7.02
C PHE A 19 9.15 5.22 -5.70
N LEU A 20 10.32 4.93 -5.11
CA LEU A 20 10.40 4.21 -3.83
C LEU A 20 9.79 4.99 -2.67
N HIS A 21 9.90 6.32 -2.67
CA HIS A 21 9.30 7.17 -1.65
C HIS A 21 7.77 7.13 -1.74
N LYS A 22 7.20 7.37 -2.93
CA LYS A 22 5.76 7.35 -3.17
C LYS A 22 5.15 5.96 -2.91
N MET A 23 5.80 4.89 -3.35
CA MET A 23 5.36 3.52 -3.05
C MET A 23 5.32 3.22 -1.54
N LYS A 24 6.27 3.75 -0.75
CA LYS A 24 6.21 3.64 0.72
C LYS A 24 5.04 4.44 1.30
N MET A 25 4.70 5.60 0.73
CA MET A 25 3.52 6.36 1.15
C MET A 25 2.23 5.56 0.88
N VAL A 26 2.08 4.98 -0.32
CA VAL A 26 0.95 4.08 -0.65
C VAL A 26 0.79 2.98 0.41
N LEU A 27 1.89 2.34 0.82
CA LEU A 27 1.86 1.29 1.84
C LEU A 27 1.39 1.80 3.22
N LYS A 28 1.75 3.03 3.61
CA LYS A 28 1.27 3.64 4.87
C LYS A 28 -0.24 3.88 4.82
N GLU A 29 -0.74 4.45 3.73
CA GLU A 29 -2.17 4.73 3.55
C GLU A 29 -3.04 3.46 3.55
N ILE A 30 -2.55 2.36 2.93
CA ILE A 30 -3.25 1.06 2.98
C ILE A 30 -3.24 0.51 4.41
N ARG A 31 -2.11 0.63 5.13
CA ARG A 31 -2.01 0.17 6.52
C ARG A 31 -2.97 0.92 7.44
N GLU A 32 -3.09 2.24 7.29
CA GLU A 32 -4.07 3.04 8.03
C GLU A 32 -5.51 2.58 7.74
N SER A 33 -5.83 2.35 6.47
CA SER A 33 -7.14 1.83 6.05
C SER A 33 -7.42 0.43 6.64
N SER A 34 -6.42 -0.44 6.67
CA SER A 34 -6.51 -1.79 7.26
C SER A 34 -6.75 -1.73 8.77
N VAL A 35 -6.08 -0.81 9.49
CA VAL A 35 -6.33 -0.57 10.92
C VAL A 35 -7.78 -0.11 11.15
N ASN A 36 -8.29 0.80 10.33
CA ASN A 36 -9.68 1.26 10.43
C ASN A 36 -10.67 0.10 10.21
N LEU A 37 -10.45 -0.74 9.20
CA LEU A 37 -11.27 -1.94 8.96
C LEU A 37 -11.21 -2.90 10.14
N LYS A 38 -10.03 -3.10 10.75
CA LYS A 38 -9.89 -3.93 11.97
C LYS A 38 -10.66 -3.36 13.16
N ILE A 39 -10.70 -2.04 13.33
CA ILE A 39 -11.50 -1.38 14.36
C ILE A 39 -12.99 -1.63 14.11
N ILE A 40 -13.46 -1.44 12.86
CA ILE A 40 -14.84 -1.70 12.47
C ILE A 40 -15.23 -3.16 12.72
N LYS A 41 -14.36 -4.12 12.40
CA LYS A 41 -14.59 -5.55 12.70
C LYS A 41 -14.78 -5.83 14.19
N ARG A 42 -14.01 -5.15 15.05
CA ARG A 42 -14.03 -5.37 16.51
C ARG A 42 -15.20 -4.67 17.21
N LYS A 43 -15.57 -3.48 16.73
CA LYS A 43 -16.67 -2.68 17.25
C LYS A 43 -17.51 -2.18 16.07
N PRO A 44 -18.34 -3.07 15.47
CA PRO A 44 -19.06 -2.75 14.26
C PRO A 44 -20.07 -1.63 14.53
N VAL A 45 -19.86 -0.51 13.84
CA VAL A 45 -20.85 0.57 13.73
C VAL A 45 -21.94 0.15 12.74
N ALA A 46 -21.61 -0.73 11.79
CA ALA A 46 -22.52 -1.44 10.90
C ALA A 46 -21.94 -2.81 10.55
N VAL A 47 -22.79 -3.84 10.47
CA VAL A 47 -22.39 -5.20 10.05
C VAL A 47 -22.60 -5.31 8.54
N HIS A 48 -21.52 -5.46 7.80
CA HIS A 48 -21.56 -5.64 6.35
C HIS A 48 -20.47 -6.61 5.92
N GLU A 49 -20.82 -7.61 5.11
CA GLU A 49 -19.88 -8.62 4.55
C GLU A 49 -18.65 -8.00 3.87
N LYS A 50 -18.80 -6.81 3.27
CA LYS A 50 -17.73 -6.09 2.58
C LYS A 50 -16.59 -5.67 3.49
N VAL A 51 -16.80 -5.57 4.80
CA VAL A 51 -15.73 -5.21 5.74
C VAL A 51 -14.66 -6.31 5.79
N GLU A 52 -15.06 -7.58 5.78
CA GLU A 52 -14.11 -8.71 5.81
C GLU A 52 -13.37 -8.84 4.47
N ILE A 53 -14.11 -8.68 3.37
CA ILE A 53 -13.57 -8.70 2.01
C ILE A 53 -12.53 -7.57 1.87
N ALA A 54 -12.90 -6.33 2.18
CA ALA A 54 -12.00 -5.18 2.10
C ALA A 54 -10.79 -5.32 3.05
N PHE A 55 -10.96 -5.93 4.22
CA PHE A 55 -9.84 -6.18 5.14
C PHE A 55 -8.85 -7.17 4.51
N THR A 56 -9.34 -8.24 3.91
CA THR A 56 -8.52 -9.24 3.20
C THR A 56 -7.79 -8.61 2.02
N GLU A 57 -8.52 -7.91 1.15
CA GLU A 57 -7.95 -7.18 0.00
C GLU A 57 -6.89 -6.17 0.43
N SER A 58 -7.10 -5.46 1.54
CA SER A 58 -6.10 -4.50 2.07
C SER A 58 -4.77 -5.20 2.45
N ASN A 59 -4.82 -6.43 2.95
CA ASN A 59 -3.62 -7.20 3.28
C ASN A 59 -2.91 -7.70 2.02
N GLU A 60 -3.66 -8.14 1.01
CA GLU A 60 -3.12 -8.53 -0.29
C GLU A 60 -2.44 -7.35 -0.98
N LEU A 61 -3.08 -6.18 -0.99
CA LEU A 61 -2.48 -4.95 -1.50
C LEU A 61 -1.19 -4.61 -0.74
N MET A 62 -1.18 -4.67 0.60
CA MET A 62 0.06 -4.46 1.36
C MET A 62 1.17 -5.41 0.93
N ALA A 63 0.88 -6.69 0.69
CA ALA A 63 1.86 -7.67 0.23
C ALA A 63 2.41 -7.33 -1.17
N ILE A 64 1.54 -6.95 -2.10
CA ILE A 64 1.92 -6.53 -3.47
C ILE A 64 2.83 -5.30 -3.43
N PHE A 65 2.44 -4.26 -2.67
CA PHE A 65 3.21 -3.02 -2.55
C PHE A 65 4.54 -3.24 -1.84
N LEU A 66 4.56 -4.05 -0.77
CA LEU A 66 5.80 -4.43 -0.10
C LEU A 66 6.75 -5.14 -1.07
N LYS A 67 6.25 -6.12 -1.83
CA LYS A 67 7.08 -6.86 -2.77
C LYS A 67 7.60 -6.01 -3.92
N SER A 68 6.78 -5.07 -4.39
CA SER A 68 7.17 -4.08 -5.40
C SER A 68 8.30 -3.18 -4.89
N ILE A 69 8.22 -2.72 -3.63
CA ILE A 69 9.27 -1.92 -3.00
C ILE A 69 10.57 -2.71 -2.85
N GLU A 70 10.52 -3.96 -2.38
CA GLU A 70 11.70 -4.83 -2.26
C GLU A 70 12.38 -5.03 -3.61
N THR A 71 11.60 -5.40 -4.64
CA THR A 71 12.09 -5.58 -6.00
C THR A 71 12.73 -4.29 -6.52
N ALA A 72 12.09 -3.15 -6.24
CA ALA A 72 12.60 -1.87 -6.70
C ALA A 72 13.93 -1.48 -6.04
N LYS A 73 14.05 -1.72 -4.72
CA LYS A 73 15.29 -1.52 -3.93
C LYS A 73 16.42 -2.41 -4.43
N ASN A 74 16.19 -3.71 -4.59
CA ASN A 74 17.21 -4.67 -4.99
C ASN A 74 17.82 -4.30 -6.36
N ASN A 75 16.98 -3.88 -7.31
CA ASN A 75 17.47 -3.44 -8.62
C ASN A 75 18.25 -2.12 -8.54
N ASN A 76 17.88 -1.23 -7.61
CA ASN A 76 18.61 0.03 -7.39
C ASN A 76 20.01 -0.21 -6.79
N GLU A 77 20.15 -1.20 -5.92
CA GLU A 77 21.45 -1.59 -5.35
C GLU A 77 22.35 -2.27 -6.38
N LYS A 78 21.78 -3.12 -7.25
CA LYS A 78 22.52 -3.75 -8.36
C LYS A 78 23.08 -2.73 -9.34
N HIS A 79 22.34 -1.65 -9.65
CA HIS A 79 22.79 -0.59 -10.55
C HIS A 79 23.88 0.32 -9.97
N LYS A 80 24.07 0.32 -8.64
CA LYS A 80 25.09 1.11 -7.95
C LYS A 80 26.42 0.38 -7.78
N LYS A 81 26.44 -0.95 -8.01
CA LYS A 81 27.66 -1.76 -8.04
C LYS A 81 28.22 -1.79 -9.45
#